data_AF-A0A535U843-F1
#
_entry.id   AF-A0A535U843-F1
#
_cell.length_a   1.000
_cell.length_b   1.000
_cell.length_c   1.000
_cell.angle_alpha   90.00
_cell.angle_beta   90.00
_cell.angle_gamma   90.00
#
_symmetry.space_group_name_H-M   'P 1'
#
loop_
_entity.id
_entity.type
_entity.pdbx_description
1 polymer ?
#
loop_
_entity_poly.entity_id
_entity_poly.type
_entity_poly.pdbx_seq_one_letter_code
_entity_poly.pdbx_strand_id
1 'polypeptide(L)'
;MPQTARELLAEAAAAGEDLETVARGLLARLAQLTGLSSTYLAETRLKEDEQRILFSYNSSQIFHIPEGVTSKYAPSSRIRFSRPTANSSGRCAEPARARSTSKTRSST
;
A
#
# COMPACT_ATOMS: atom_id res chain seq x y z
N MET A 1 -4.19 8.13 -27.93
CA MET A 1 -5.28 7.59 -27.10
C MET A 1 -4.70 7.19 -25.74
N PRO A 2 -5.35 7.45 -24.61
CA PRO A 2 -4.85 6.96 -23.32
C PRO A 2 -4.97 5.42 -23.29
N GLN A 3 -3.85 4.71 -23.07
CA GLN A 3 -3.83 3.26 -22.89
C GLN A 3 -4.71 2.85 -21.70
N THR A 4 -5.51 1.81 -21.89
CA THR A 4 -6.37 1.24 -20.87
C THR A 4 -5.58 0.33 -19.92
N ALA A 5 -6.07 0.11 -18.70
CA ALA A 5 -5.44 -0.80 -17.74
C ALA A 5 -5.29 -2.23 -18.30
N ARG A 6 -6.22 -2.65 -19.16
CA ARG A 6 -6.18 -3.96 -19.82
C ARG A 6 -5.00 -4.07 -20.79
N GLU A 7 -4.76 -3.01 -21.56
CA GLU A 7 -3.65 -2.97 -22.52
C GLU A 7 -2.30 -2.97 -21.81
N LEU A 8 -2.16 -2.23 -20.70
CA LEU A 8 -0.94 -2.23 -19.88
C LEU A 8 -0.63 -3.61 -19.28
N LEU A 9 -1.64 -4.30 -18.75
CA LEU A 9 -1.47 -5.66 -18.23
C LEU A 9 -1.13 -6.67 -19.33
N ALA A 10 -1.75 -6.54 -20.50
CA ALA A 10 -1.50 -7.43 -21.64
C ALA A 10 -0.11 -7.23 -22.25
N GLU A 11 0.35 -5.98 -22.38
CA GLU A 11 1.70 -5.64 -22.87
C GLU A 11 2.77 -6.16 -21.92
N ALA A 12 2.60 -5.95 -20.61
CA ALA A 12 3.58 -6.41 -19.62
C ALA A 12 3.62 -7.94 -19.51
N ALA A 13 2.48 -8.62 -19.62
CA ALA A 13 2.43 -10.08 -19.72
C ALA A 13 3.10 -10.62 -21.00
N ALA A 14 2.95 -9.91 -22.13
CA ALA A 14 3.59 -10.28 -23.39
C ALA A 14 5.10 -10.01 -23.39
N ALA A 15 5.54 -8.97 -22.70
CA ALA A 15 6.96 -8.64 -22.49
C ALA A 15 7.65 -9.54 -21.46
N GLY A 16 6.90 -10.39 -20.75
CA GLY A 16 7.44 -11.27 -19.70
C GLY A 16 7.95 -10.49 -18.48
N GLU A 17 7.43 -9.28 -18.27
CA GLU A 17 7.85 -8.44 -17.16
C GLU A 17 7.43 -9.03 -15.83
N ASP A 18 8.26 -8.79 -14.81
CA ASP A 18 7.97 -9.24 -13.46
C ASP A 18 6.77 -8.47 -12.87
N LEU A 19 6.10 -9.09 -11.89
CA LEU A 19 4.91 -8.54 -11.26
C LEU A 19 5.13 -7.16 -10.63
N GLU A 20 6.34 -6.88 -10.12
CA GLU A 20 6.66 -5.60 -9.51
C GLU A 20 6.64 -4.49 -10.57
N THR A 21 7.33 -4.70 -11.70
CA THR A 21 7.38 -3.74 -12.80
C THR A 21 5.97 -3.41 -13.31
N VAL A 22 5.15 -4.44 -13.55
CA VAL A 22 3.76 -4.26 -14.01
C VAL A 22 2.91 -3.51 -12.97
N ALA A 23 2.97 -3.94 -11.71
CA ALA A 23 2.17 -3.38 -10.64
C ALA A 23 2.54 -1.90 -10.40
N ARG A 24 3.82 -1.57 -10.37
CA ARG A 24 4.28 -0.19 -10.18
C ARG A 24 3.80 0.74 -11.30
N GLY A 25 3.91 0.32 -12.55
CA GLY A 25 3.41 1.09 -13.70
C GLY A 25 1.90 1.34 -13.63
N LEU A 26 1.12 0.32 -13.30
CA LEU A 26 -0.32 0.43 -13.15
C LEU A 26 -0.72 1.35 -11.98
N LEU A 27 -0.10 1.18 -10.81
CA LEU A 27 -0.37 1.98 -9.62
C LEU A 27 -0.08 3.47 -9.87
N ALA A 28 1.03 3.78 -10.53
CA ALA A 28 1.39 5.15 -10.92
C ALA A 28 0.35 5.74 -11.88
N ARG A 29 -0.07 4.97 -12.89
CA ARG A 29 -1.07 5.42 -13.86
C ARG A 29 -2.44 5.66 -13.22
N LEU A 30 -2.86 4.79 -12.30
CA LEU A 30 -4.09 4.97 -11.54
C LEU A 30 -4.05 6.26 -10.72
N ALA A 31 -2.93 6.55 -10.05
CA ALA A 31 -2.79 7.79 -9.31
C ALA A 31 -2.89 9.03 -10.22
N GLN A 32 -2.27 8.99 -11.41
CA GLN A 32 -2.35 10.08 -12.39
C GLN A 32 -3.77 10.29 -12.91
N LEU A 33 -4.51 9.22 -13.20
CA LEU A 33 -5.87 9.31 -13.76
C LEU A 33 -6.92 9.72 -12.73
N THR A 34 -6.74 9.32 -11.47
CA THR A 34 -7.72 9.55 -10.40
C THR A 34 -7.39 10.76 -9.51
N GLY A 35 -6.15 11.27 -9.58
CA GLY A 35 -5.64 12.30 -8.67
C GLY A 35 -5.42 11.80 -7.24
N LEU A 36 -5.42 10.48 -7.01
CA LEU A 36 -5.18 9.91 -5.68
C LEU A 36 -3.76 10.21 -5.20
N SER A 37 -3.64 10.55 -3.91
CA SER A 37 -2.34 10.82 -3.28
C SER A 37 -1.47 9.56 -3.13
N SER A 38 -2.12 8.39 -3.03
CA SER A 38 -1.44 7.10 -2.97
C SER A 38 -2.31 5.99 -3.54
N THR A 39 -1.68 4.99 -4.16
CA THR A 39 -2.28 3.75 -4.64
C THR A 39 -1.40 2.57 -4.19
N TYR A 40 -1.97 1.39 -3.93
CA TYR A 40 -1.20 0.23 -3.47
C TYR A 40 -1.80 -1.10 -3.92
N LEU A 41 -0.94 -2.11 -4.02
CA LEU A 41 -1.29 -3.51 -4.22
C LEU A 41 -1.09 -4.28 -2.90
N ALA A 42 -2.14 -4.95 -2.45
CA ALA A 42 -2.08 -5.82 -1.28
C ALA A 42 -2.42 -7.26 -1.65
N GLU A 43 -1.63 -8.19 -1.12
CA GLU A 43 -1.89 -9.62 -1.15
C GLU A 43 -2.62 -10.03 0.11
N THR A 44 -3.72 -10.77 -0.03
CA THR A 44 -4.45 -11.37 1.09
C THR A 44 -4.16 -12.86 1.12
N ARG A 45 -3.46 -13.31 2.16
CA ARG A 45 -3.14 -14.70 2.44
C ARG A 45 -4.17 -15.28 3.40
N LEU A 46 -5.23 -15.84 2.84
CA LEU A 46 -6.35 -16.39 3.62
C LEU A 46 -5.93 -17.56 4.52
N LYS A 47 -4.92 -18.34 4.14
CA LYS A 47 -4.41 -19.48 4.95
C LYS A 47 -3.70 -19.02 6.21
N GLU A 48 -3.01 -17.88 6.13
CA GLU A 48 -2.23 -17.31 7.22
C GLU A 48 -3.03 -16.25 8.00
N ASP A 49 -4.25 -15.92 7.53
CA ASP A 49 -5.08 -14.83 8.06
C ASP A 49 -4.33 -13.49 8.06
N GLU A 50 -3.63 -13.21 6.96
CA GLU A 50 -2.75 -12.05 6.82
C GLU A 50 -3.00 -11.29 5.52
N GLN A 51 -2.79 -9.98 5.58
CA GLN A 51 -2.73 -9.10 4.42
C GLN A 51 -1.40 -8.36 4.42
N ARG A 52 -0.72 -8.37 3.28
CA ARG A 52 0.58 -7.71 3.09
C ARG A 52 0.52 -6.73 1.94
N ILE A 53 1.11 -5.55 2.14
CA ILE A 53 1.32 -4.59 1.05
C ILE A 53 2.56 -5.01 0.28
N LEU A 54 2.38 -5.32 -1.00
CA LEU A 54 3.48 -5.70 -1.89
C LEU A 54 4.14 -4.44 -2.45
N PHE A 55 3.35 -3.61 -3.14
CA PHE A 55 3.84 -2.43 -3.83
C PHE A 55 2.94 -1.23 -3.54
N SER A 56 3.52 -0.04 -3.50
CA SER A 56 2.81 1.21 -3.33
C SER A 56 3.36 2.29 -4.25
N TYR A 57 2.50 3.21 -4.65
CA TYR A 57 2.89 4.43 -5.32
C TYR A 57 2.31 5.60 -4.53
N ASN A 58 3.18 6.47 -4.02
CA ASN A 58 2.82 7.64 -3.24
C ASN A 58 3.22 8.89 -4.03
N SER A 59 2.25 9.65 -4.53
CA SER A 59 2.49 10.90 -5.25
C SER A 59 2.70 12.10 -4.32
N SER A 60 2.29 11.98 -3.05
CA SER A 60 2.42 13.02 -2.03
C SER A 60 3.36 12.59 -0.90
N GLN A 61 4.11 13.56 -0.36
CA GLN A 61 4.96 13.37 0.82
C GLN A 61 4.18 13.37 2.14
N ILE A 62 2.90 13.74 2.10
CA ILE A 62 2.05 13.88 3.29
C ILE A 62 1.46 12.53 3.73
N PHE A 63 1.24 11.60 2.81
CA PHE A 63 0.65 10.31 3.14
C PHE A 63 1.42 9.23 2.41
N HIS A 64 2.20 8.46 3.18
CA HIS A 64 3.09 7.45 2.65
C HIS A 64 2.63 6.06 3.09
N ILE A 65 2.28 5.23 2.12
CA ILE A 65 1.97 3.82 2.32
C ILE A 65 3.30 3.04 2.32
N PRO A 66 3.70 2.44 3.45
CA PRO A 66 4.91 1.62 3.50
C PRO A 66 4.70 0.25 2.83
N GLU A 67 5.68 -0.17 2.03
CA GLU A 67 5.74 -1.51 1.45
C GLU A 67 6.20 -2.55 2.48
N GLY A 68 5.77 -3.80 2.33
CA GLY A 68 6.15 -4.89 3.22
C GLY A 68 5.43 -4.92 4.56
N VAL A 69 4.50 -4.00 4.82
CA VAL A 69 3.67 -4.05 6.04
C VAL A 69 2.66 -5.18 5.94
N THR A 70 2.72 -6.08 6.92
CA THR A 70 1.75 -7.16 7.12
C THR A 70 0.82 -6.79 8.28
N SER A 71 -0.46 -7.11 8.14
CA SER A 71 -1.47 -7.01 9.20
C SER A 71 -2.34 -8.24 9.16
N LYS A 72 -2.99 -8.56 10.29
CA LYS A 72 -3.99 -9.62 10.31
C LYS A 72 -5.13 -9.29 9.36
N TYR A 73 -5.53 -10.27 8.58
CA TYR A 73 -6.74 -10.23 7.80
C TYR A 73 -7.93 -10.55 8.72
N ALA A 74 -9.02 -9.88 8.47
CA ALA A 74 -10.32 -10.08 9.08
C ALA A 74 -11.29 -9.35 8.15
N PRO A 75 -12.52 -9.83 7.98
CA PRO A 75 -13.49 -9.23 7.06
C PRO A 75 -13.80 -7.75 7.35
N SER A 76 -13.59 -7.30 8.60
CA SER A 76 -13.71 -5.89 9.02
C SER A 76 -12.35 -5.20 9.24
N SER A 77 -11.25 -5.94 9.18
CA SER A 77 -9.92 -5.33 9.27
C SER A 77 -9.54 -4.76 7.92
N ARG A 78 -9.01 -3.54 7.95
CA ARG A 78 -8.35 -2.92 6.82
C ARG A 78 -7.01 -2.44 7.33
N ILE A 79 -5.97 -2.54 6.52
CA ILE A 79 -4.70 -1.91 6.86
C ILE A 79 -4.99 -0.42 7.09
N ARG A 80 -4.82 0.02 8.34
CA ARG A 80 -5.02 1.41 8.73
C ARG A 80 -3.70 2.14 8.60
N PHE A 81 -3.64 3.00 7.59
CA PHE A 81 -2.55 3.96 7.46
C PHE A 81 -2.83 5.15 8.36
N SER A 82 -1.95 5.39 9.32
CA SER A 82 -1.99 6.60 10.13
C SER A 82 -1.61 7.79 9.25
N ARG A 83 -2.42 8.86 9.26
CA ARG A 83 -1.94 10.16 8.77
C ARG A 83 -0.78 10.60 9.67
N PRO A 84 0.35 11.09 9.13
CA PRO A 84 1.32 11.77 9.95
C PRO A 84 0.64 13.00 10.56
N THR A 85 0.64 13.08 11.89
CA THR A 85 0.16 14.27 12.58
C THR A 85 1.17 15.38 12.31
N ALA A 86 0.76 16.44 11.62
CA ALA A 86 1.56 17.65 11.54
C ALA A 86 1.82 18.15 12.97
N ASN A 87 3.09 18.22 13.37
CA ASN A 87 3.49 19.01 14.52
C ASN A 87 3.17 20.49 14.21
N SER A 88 2.75 21.24 15.22
CA SER A 88 2.50 22.69 15.26
C SER A 88 3.55 23.57 14.52
N SER A 89 4.75 23.04 14.24
CA SER A 89 5.83 23.72 13.54
C SER A 89 5.98 23.42 12.04
N GLY A 90 5.00 22.75 11.40
CA GLY A 90 4.97 22.61 9.93
C GLY A 90 6.08 21.75 9.29
N ARG A 91 6.78 20.92 10.08
CA ARG A 91 7.76 19.94 9.55
C ARG A 91 7.14 18.55 9.51
N CYS A 92 7.33 17.83 8.41
CA CYS A 92 6.99 16.41 8.29
C CYS A 92 7.77 15.62 9.36
N ALA A 93 7.05 14.96 10.27
CA ALA A 93 7.65 14.03 11.22
C ALA A 93 8.06 12.74 10.49
N GLU A 94 9.22 12.21 10.87
CA GLU A 94 9.84 10.97 10.39
C GLU A 94 8.84 9.79 10.37
N PRO A 95 8.90 8.89 9.36
CA PRO A 95 7.88 7.84 9.21
C PRO A 95 7.81 6.93 10.44
N ALA A 96 6.60 6.85 11.01
CA ALA A 96 6.32 6.03 12.17
C ALA A 96 6.61 4.55 11.86
N ARG A 97 7.64 4.01 12.53
CA ARG A 97 7.97 2.58 12.55
C ARG A 97 6.74 1.78 13.01
N ALA A 98 6.28 0.82 12.21
CA ALA A 98 5.13 -0.01 12.52
C ALA A 98 5.32 -0.73 13.87
N ARG A 99 4.46 -0.43 14.86
CA ARG A 99 4.42 -1.14 16.15
C ARG A 99 3.34 -2.21 16.11
N SER A 100 3.78 -3.47 16.17
CA SER A 100 2.93 -4.62 16.48
C SER A 100 2.68 -4.64 17.99
N THR A 101 1.45 -4.38 18.45
CA THR A 101 1.10 -4.51 19.86
C THR A 101 0.43 -5.86 20.09
N SER A 102 1.21 -6.83 20.58
CA SER A 102 0.70 -8.07 21.19
C SER A 102 0.14 -7.75 22.59
N LYS A 103 -1.14 -8.06 22.80
CA LYS A 103 -1.85 -7.84 24.06
C LYS A 103 -1.53 -8.99 25.02
N THR A 104 -0.71 -8.74 26.04
CA THR A 104 -0.42 -9.68 27.12
C THR A 104 -1.68 -9.91 27.96
N ARG A 105 -2.15 -11.16 28.05
CA ARG A 105 -3.18 -11.58 29.01
C ARG A 105 -2.63 -11.42 30.42
N SER A 106 -3.35 -10.71 31.28
CA SER A 106 -3.17 -10.78 32.74
C SER A 106 -4.25 -11.70 33.30
N SER A 107 -3.82 -12.82 33.88
CA SER A 107 -4.64 -13.68 34.72
C SER A 107 -4.42 -13.26 36.17
N THR A 108 -5.49 -12.95 36.90
CA THR A 108 -5.56 -13.13 38.35
C THR A 108 -6.99 -13.46 38.70
#